data_AF-A0A661M1I4-F1
#
_entry.id   AF-A0A661M1I4-F1
#
_cell.length_a   1.000
_cell.length_b   1.000
_cell.length_c   1.000
_cell.angle_alpha   90.00
_cell.angle_beta   90.00
_cell.angle_gamma   90.00
#
_symmetry.space_group_name_H-M   'P 1'
#
loop_
_entity.id
_entity.type
_entity.pdbx_description
1 polymer ?
#
loop_
_entity_poly.entity_id
_entity_poly.type
_entity_poly.pdbx_seq_one_letter_code
_entity_poly.pdbx_strand_id
1 'polypeptide(L)'
;MSVSKIANQNSDAAMSRDTFRKALVVSLGGAPAPIVVSLNQQKPDYICFFVSEKSLDSIQKDVLPLLNFKYLHHDWIVTPSAENLSQCYRVVREKLPPILEKWNVHPEEVTVDYTGGTKTMSAALVLATIENSCSYTYVEIFSRIARKVKHDRDFLLAMRDMAEG
;
A
#
# COMPACT_ATOMS: atom_id res chain seq x y z
N MET A 1 -8.30 -58.72 36.27
CA MET A 1 -8.88 -57.65 35.42
C MET A 1 -8.35 -56.34 35.96
N SER A 2 -7.68 -55.42 35.26
CA SER A 2 -7.25 -55.27 33.87
C SER A 2 -6.13 -54.21 33.89
N VAL A 3 -4.99 -54.55 33.28
CA VAL A 3 -4.10 -53.74 32.43
C VAL A 3 -3.72 -52.30 32.83
N SER A 4 -2.41 -52.15 33.07
CA SER A 4 -1.60 -50.94 32.96
C SER A 4 -1.58 -50.36 31.55
N LYS A 5 -1.62 -49.03 31.38
CA LYS A 5 -0.76 -48.27 30.43
C LYS A 5 -1.13 -46.79 30.25
N ILE A 6 -0.04 -46.01 30.16
CA ILE A 6 0.20 -44.84 29.29
C ILE A 6 -0.24 -43.47 29.82
N ALA A 7 0.81 -42.67 30.04
CA ALA A 7 0.82 -41.22 30.14
C ALA A 7 0.02 -40.55 29.02
N ASN A 8 -0.62 -39.42 29.33
CA ASN A 8 -0.96 -38.45 28.31
C ASN A 8 -0.40 -37.08 28.72
N GLN A 9 0.92 -36.95 28.52
CA GLN A 9 1.49 -35.70 28.03
C GLN A 9 1.08 -35.62 26.56
N ASN A 10 0.04 -34.85 26.28
CA ASN A 10 -0.18 -34.14 25.01
C ASN A 10 -0.49 -32.70 25.46
N SER A 11 0.50 -31.83 25.63
CA SER A 11 1.34 -31.23 24.59
C SER A 11 0.50 -30.49 23.53
N ASP A 12 0.79 -29.19 23.51
CA ASP A 12 0.88 -28.34 22.33
C ASP A 12 -0.37 -27.70 21.73
N ALA A 13 -0.39 -26.37 21.93
CA ALA A 13 -0.45 -25.43 20.83
C ALA A 13 -1.77 -25.38 20.05
N ALA A 14 -2.88 -25.16 20.74
CA ALA A 14 -4.07 -24.61 20.10
C ALA A 14 -3.94 -23.07 19.95
N MET A 15 -3.16 -22.70 18.93
CA MET A 15 -3.18 -21.43 18.20
C MET A 15 -2.54 -20.19 18.86
N SER A 16 -1.20 -20.16 18.89
CA SER A 16 -0.49 -18.95 18.48
C SER A 16 -0.91 -18.63 17.05
N ARG A 17 -1.93 -17.78 16.87
CA ARG A 17 -2.05 -17.09 15.59
C ARG A 17 -0.89 -16.10 15.57
N ASP A 18 0.20 -16.46 14.90
CA ASP A 18 0.83 -15.46 14.04
C ASP A 18 -0.29 -15.01 13.09
N THR A 19 -1.07 -14.03 13.53
CA THR A 19 -1.96 -13.31 12.64
C THR A 19 -1.04 -12.64 11.66
N PHE A 20 -0.94 -13.18 10.44
CA PHE A 20 -0.14 -12.57 9.40
C PHE A 20 -0.49 -11.08 9.30
N ARG A 21 0.45 -10.21 9.68
CA ARG A 21 0.24 -8.76 9.80
C ARG A 21 0.51 -8.15 8.45
N LYS A 22 -0.55 -7.76 7.75
CA LYS A 22 -0.40 -7.22 6.39
C LYS A 22 -0.04 -5.75 6.46
N ALA A 23 1.12 -5.40 5.93
CA ALA A 23 1.50 -4.00 5.74
C ALA A 23 1.34 -3.60 4.27
N LEU A 24 0.79 -2.42 4.03
CA LEU A 24 0.79 -1.79 2.72
C LEU A 24 1.70 -0.55 2.75
N VAL A 25 2.75 -0.56 1.93
CA VAL A 25 3.61 0.61 1.71
C VAL A 25 3.13 1.29 0.45
N VAL A 26 2.66 2.53 0.56
CA VAL A 26 2.00 3.25 -0.55
C VAL A 26 2.77 4.51 -0.91
N SER A 27 3.13 4.71 -2.18
CA SER A 27 3.62 6.01 -2.63
C SER A 27 2.45 6.97 -2.88
N LEU A 28 2.54 8.20 -2.37
CA LEU A 28 1.47 9.19 -2.41
C LEU A 28 1.97 10.56 -2.89
N GLY A 29 1.35 11.04 -3.97
CA GLY A 29 1.61 12.33 -4.61
C GLY A 29 0.40 13.26 -4.55
N GLY A 30 0.23 14.12 -5.55
CA GLY A 30 -0.87 15.11 -5.59
C GLY A 30 -2.27 14.52 -5.82
N ALA A 31 -2.41 13.20 -6.01
CA ALA A 31 -3.68 12.53 -6.26
C ALA A 31 -3.91 11.43 -5.21
N PRO A 32 -4.69 11.70 -4.14
CA PRO A 32 -4.94 10.73 -3.06
C PRO A 32 -6.00 9.67 -3.39
N ALA A 33 -6.94 9.96 -4.30
CA ALA A 33 -8.04 9.05 -4.65
C ALA A 33 -7.64 7.60 -5.03
N PRO A 34 -6.61 7.35 -5.87
CA PRO A 34 -6.21 5.97 -6.17
C PRO A 34 -5.68 5.23 -4.94
N ILE A 35 -5.02 5.93 -4.03
CA ILE A 35 -4.49 5.35 -2.79
C ILE A 35 -5.61 4.98 -1.82
N VAL A 36 -6.64 5.84 -1.69
CA VAL A 36 -7.85 5.52 -0.91
C VAL A 36 -8.53 4.25 -1.44
N VAL A 37 -8.66 4.15 -2.76
CA VAL A 37 -9.25 2.97 -3.41
C VAL A 37 -8.44 1.71 -3.10
N SER A 38 -7.11 1.78 -3.25
CA SER A 38 -6.23 0.64 -2.97
C SER A 38 -6.30 0.21 -1.50
N LEU A 39 -6.19 1.15 -0.57
CA LEU A 39 -6.27 0.88 0.87
C LEU A 39 -7.60 0.23 1.26
N ASN A 40 -8.73 0.75 0.77
CA ASN A 40 -10.05 0.18 1.06
C ASN A 40 -10.28 -1.21 0.45
N GLN A 41 -9.55 -1.56 -0.62
CA GLN A 41 -9.58 -2.90 -1.22
C GLN A 41 -8.69 -3.88 -0.46
N GLN A 42 -7.48 -3.45 -0.09
CA GLN A 42 -6.46 -4.27 0.57
C GLN A 42 -6.72 -4.47 2.07
N LYS A 43 -7.26 -3.45 2.74
CA LYS A 43 -7.56 -3.39 4.18
C LYS A 43 -6.40 -3.90 5.06
N PRO A 44 -5.19 -3.33 4.93
CA PRO A 44 -4.02 -3.77 5.69
C PRO A 44 -4.15 -3.46 7.19
N ASP A 45 -3.40 -4.20 8.01
CA ASP A 45 -3.25 -3.91 9.45
C ASP A 45 -2.34 -2.71 9.68
N TYR A 46 -1.35 -2.51 8.81
CA TYR A 46 -0.37 -1.43 8.88
C TYR A 46 -0.25 -0.67 7.57
N ILE A 47 -0.06 0.65 7.65
CA ILE A 47 0.05 1.51 6.47
C ILE A 47 1.31 2.36 6.58
N CYS A 48 2.22 2.26 5.63
CA CYS A 48 3.38 3.14 5.53
C CYS A 48 3.24 4.04 4.29
N PHE A 49 3.11 5.34 4.49
CA PHE A 49 3.01 6.32 3.40
C PHE A 49 4.41 6.78 2.98
N PHE A 50 4.77 6.59 1.71
CA PHE A 50 5.93 7.22 1.11
C PHE A 50 5.52 8.50 0.36
N VAL A 51 5.87 9.65 0.92
CA VAL A 51 5.37 10.97 0.49
C VAL A 51 6.49 11.96 0.26
N SER A 52 6.19 13.02 -0.48
CA SER A 52 6.98 14.25 -0.47
C SER A 52 6.53 15.16 0.67
N GLU A 53 7.34 16.16 1.05
CA GLU A 53 6.92 17.18 2.02
C GLU A 53 5.58 17.84 1.63
N LYS A 54 5.36 18.09 0.34
CA LYS A 54 4.14 18.71 -0.19
C LYS A 54 2.89 17.84 -0.05
N SER A 55 3.05 16.52 -0.01
CA SER A 55 1.94 15.57 0.08
C SER A 55 1.73 15.00 1.49
N LEU A 56 2.56 15.37 2.47
CA LEU A 56 2.44 14.87 3.84
C LEU A 56 1.08 15.19 4.47
N ASP A 57 0.64 16.45 4.34
CA ASP A 57 -0.66 16.91 4.86
C ASP A 57 -1.87 16.17 4.27
N SER A 58 -1.75 15.69 3.03
CA SER A 58 -2.85 14.98 2.34
C SER A 58 -3.18 13.64 3.00
N ILE A 59 -2.27 13.04 3.76
CA ILE A 59 -2.54 11.82 4.52
C ILE A 59 -3.71 12.05 5.47
N GLN A 60 -3.64 13.11 6.28
CA GLN A 60 -4.65 13.42 7.30
C GLN A 60 -5.90 14.05 6.71
N LYS A 61 -5.76 14.85 5.64
CA LYS A 61 -6.86 15.61 5.04
C LYS A 61 -7.69 14.80 4.05
N ASP A 62 -7.01 14.00 3.22
CA ASP A 62 -7.62 13.44 2.00
C ASP A 62 -7.59 11.90 1.95
N VAL A 63 -6.74 11.24 2.75
CA VAL A 63 -6.62 9.77 2.73
C VAL A 63 -7.31 9.12 3.93
N LEU A 64 -6.82 9.38 5.15
CA LEU A 64 -7.30 8.71 6.37
C LEU A 64 -8.81 8.89 6.62
N PRO A 65 -9.42 10.07 6.42
CA PRO A 65 -10.86 10.25 6.63
C PRO A 65 -11.75 9.43 5.69
N LEU A 66 -11.20 8.94 4.57
CA LEU A 66 -11.94 8.19 3.55
C LEU A 66 -11.73 6.66 3.65
N LEU A 67 -10.99 6.19 4.65
CA LEU A 67 -10.79 4.76 4.89
C LEU A 67 -12.02 4.16 5.58
N ASN A 68 -12.50 3.02 5.06
CA ASN A 68 -13.71 2.33 5.52
C ASN A 68 -13.42 1.03 6.28
N PHE A 69 -12.20 0.90 6.79
CA PHE A 69 -11.73 -0.24 7.57
C PHE A 69 -10.90 0.25 8.76
N LYS A 70 -10.70 -0.61 9.75
CA LYS A 70 -9.79 -0.35 10.87
C LYS A 70 -8.42 -0.93 10.56
N TYR A 71 -7.39 -0.19 10.93
CA TYR A 71 -6.00 -0.60 10.89
C TYR A 71 -5.37 -0.36 12.28
N LEU A 72 -4.24 -0.99 12.57
CA LEU A 72 -3.59 -0.93 13.88
C LEU A 72 -2.72 0.32 14.02
N HIS A 73 -1.94 0.65 12.98
CA HIS A 73 -1.05 1.81 13.00
C HIS A 73 -0.72 2.28 11.58
N HIS A 74 -0.42 3.57 11.43
CA HIS A 74 0.18 4.11 10.21
C HIS A 74 1.42 4.95 10.52
N ASP A 75 2.36 5.01 9.60
CA ASP A 75 3.56 5.86 9.68
C ASP A 75 3.89 6.40 8.28
N TRP A 76 4.90 7.24 8.17
CA TRP A 76 5.29 7.84 6.90
C TRP A 76 6.80 7.99 6.75
N ILE A 77 7.24 7.91 5.50
CA ILE A 77 8.60 8.20 5.04
C ILE A 77 8.49 9.42 4.13
N VAL A 78 9.18 10.50 4.49
CA VAL A 78 9.20 11.73 3.68
C VAL A 78 10.48 11.76 2.85
N THR A 79 10.34 11.85 1.52
CA THR A 79 11.49 12.14 0.66
C THR A 79 11.78 13.65 0.64
N PRO A 80 13.06 14.06 0.76
CA PRO A 80 13.45 15.46 0.61
C PRO A 80 13.34 15.95 -0.84
N SER A 81 13.27 15.04 -1.82
CA SER A 81 13.15 15.40 -3.23
C SER A 81 12.42 14.32 -4.02
N ALA A 82 11.16 14.60 -4.36
CA ALA A 82 10.28 13.68 -5.10
C ALA A 82 10.77 13.36 -6.52
N GLU A 83 11.65 14.19 -7.09
CA GLU A 83 12.19 14.01 -8.44
C GLU A 83 13.62 13.48 -8.46
N ASN A 84 14.20 13.20 -7.28
CA ASN A 84 15.53 12.62 -7.19
C ASN A 84 15.45 11.13 -6.82
N LEU A 85 15.77 10.26 -7.79
CA LEU A 85 15.66 8.81 -7.64
C LEU A 85 16.54 8.27 -6.52
N SER A 86 17.81 8.70 -6.46
CA SER A 86 18.76 8.17 -5.48
C SER A 86 18.43 8.59 -4.05
N GLN A 87 17.93 9.82 -3.86
CA GLN A 87 17.45 10.28 -2.55
C GLN A 87 16.19 9.54 -2.12
N CYS A 88 15.22 9.35 -3.02
CA CYS A 88 14.02 8.55 -2.76
C CYS A 88 14.39 7.10 -2.39
N TYR A 89 15.26 6.46 -3.16
CA TYR A 89 15.70 5.09 -2.91
C TYR A 89 16.36 4.97 -1.52
N ARG A 90 17.32 5.87 -1.24
CA ARG A 90 18.07 5.87 0.02
C ARG A 90 17.15 6.02 1.22
N VAL A 91 16.22 6.98 1.20
CA VAL A 91 15.35 7.21 2.35
C VAL A 91 14.41 6.04 2.61
N VAL A 92 13.89 5.38 1.57
CA VAL A 92 13.05 4.19 1.74
C VAL A 92 13.86 3.04 2.32
N ARG A 93 15.07 2.76 1.79
CA ARG A 93 15.96 1.71 2.30
C ARG A 93 16.36 1.92 3.76
N GLU A 94 16.56 3.18 4.17
CA GLU A 94 16.97 3.51 5.54
C GLU A 94 15.80 3.51 6.53
N LYS A 95 14.61 3.97 6.11
CA LYS A 95 13.50 4.24 7.04
C LYS A 95 12.46 3.13 7.10
N LEU A 96 12.27 2.36 6.03
CA LEU A 96 11.25 1.31 6.02
C LEU A 96 11.58 0.13 6.98
N PRO A 97 12.82 -0.42 7.01
CA PRO A 97 13.12 -1.54 7.89
C PRO A 97 12.80 -1.30 9.39
N PRO A 98 13.21 -0.19 10.04
CA PRO A 98 12.88 0.03 11.44
C PRO A 98 11.38 0.24 11.69
N ILE A 99 10.62 0.74 10.71
CA ILE A 99 9.15 0.83 10.80
C ILE A 99 8.54 -0.58 10.84
N LEU A 100 8.96 -1.46 9.92
CA LEU A 100 8.49 -2.84 9.86
C LEU A 100 8.88 -3.65 11.11
N GLU A 101 10.10 -3.45 11.61
CA GLU A 101 10.58 -4.06 12.86
C GLU A 101 9.72 -3.63 14.05
N LYS A 102 9.44 -2.33 14.20
CA LYS A 102 8.53 -1.81 15.24
C LYS A 102 7.14 -2.43 15.18
N TRP A 103 6.66 -2.75 13.98
CA TRP A 103 5.36 -3.38 13.77
C TRP A 103 5.38 -4.91 13.85
N ASN A 104 6.55 -5.53 14.00
CA ASN A 104 6.75 -6.97 13.91
C ASN A 104 6.09 -7.54 12.63
N VAL A 105 6.38 -6.90 11.49
CA VAL A 105 5.91 -7.29 10.16
C VAL A 105 7.09 -7.87 9.39
N HIS A 106 6.95 -9.10 8.89
CA HIS A 106 7.96 -9.72 8.04
C HIS A 106 7.89 -9.17 6.61
N PRO A 107 9.02 -9.09 5.88
CA PRO A 107 9.02 -8.55 4.51
C PRO A 107 8.06 -9.25 3.53
N GLU A 108 7.83 -10.56 3.72
CA GLU A 108 6.86 -11.37 2.97
C GLU A 108 5.39 -10.99 3.17
N GLU A 109 5.10 -10.22 4.22
CA GLU A 109 3.77 -9.71 4.54
C GLU A 109 3.56 -8.28 4.03
N VAL A 110 4.57 -7.71 3.34
CA VAL A 110 4.54 -6.37 2.79
C VAL A 110 4.03 -6.40 1.36
N THR A 111 3.00 -5.59 1.11
CA THR A 111 2.56 -5.24 -0.23
C THR A 111 3.00 -3.81 -0.54
N VAL A 112 3.51 -3.58 -1.74
CA VAL A 112 3.99 -2.28 -2.21
C VAL A 112 3.04 -1.76 -3.27
N ASP A 113 2.41 -0.62 -2.97
CA ASP A 113 1.58 0.12 -3.91
C ASP A 113 2.37 1.32 -4.45
N TYR A 114 2.72 1.23 -5.73
CA TYR A 114 3.49 2.26 -6.43
C TYR A 114 2.61 3.12 -7.35
N THR A 115 1.29 3.17 -7.09
CA THR A 115 0.30 3.89 -7.90
C THR A 115 0.44 5.40 -7.86
N GLY A 116 0.67 5.94 -6.66
CA GLY A 116 0.73 7.38 -6.43
C GLY A 116 2.16 7.92 -6.40
N GLY A 117 2.30 9.23 -6.27
CA GLY A 117 3.61 9.88 -6.28
C GLY A 117 4.08 10.24 -7.68
N THR A 118 5.31 10.71 -7.78
CA THR A 118 5.99 10.92 -9.06
C THR A 118 6.45 9.56 -9.59
N LYS A 119 6.75 9.47 -10.89
CA LYS A 119 7.34 8.25 -11.47
C LYS A 119 8.64 7.87 -10.77
N THR A 120 9.40 8.88 -10.36
CA THR A 120 10.65 8.73 -9.62
C THR A 120 10.43 8.11 -8.24
N MET A 121 9.41 8.55 -7.50
CA MET A 121 9.04 7.94 -6.22
C MET A 121 8.59 6.49 -6.39
N SER A 122 7.72 6.20 -7.36
CA SER A 122 7.27 4.83 -7.65
C SER A 122 8.45 3.91 -7.98
N ALA A 123 9.37 4.35 -8.85
CA ALA A 123 10.55 3.58 -9.23
C ALA A 123 11.48 3.34 -8.03
N ALA A 124 11.75 4.38 -7.23
CA ALA A 124 12.57 4.27 -6.02
C ALA A 124 12.00 3.29 -5.01
N LEU A 125 10.68 3.36 -4.77
CA LEU A 125 10.00 2.47 -3.84
C LEU A 125 10.14 1.01 -4.28
N VAL A 126 9.86 0.71 -5.54
CA VAL A 126 10.02 -0.64 -6.11
C VAL A 126 11.46 -1.12 -5.99
N LEU A 127 12.44 -0.30 -6.40
CA LEU A 127 13.86 -0.67 -6.31
C LEU A 127 14.30 -0.93 -4.86
N ALA A 128 13.80 -0.15 -3.90
CA ALA A 128 14.15 -0.32 -2.50
C ALA A 128 13.61 -1.63 -1.90
N THR A 129 12.50 -2.16 -2.42
CA THR A 129 11.78 -3.31 -1.86
C THR A 129 11.92 -4.60 -2.66
N ILE A 130 12.50 -4.57 -3.87
CA ILE A 130 12.52 -5.73 -4.79
C ILE A 130 13.24 -6.96 -4.26
N GLU A 131 14.27 -6.77 -3.44
CA GLU A 131 15.08 -7.87 -2.88
C GLU A 131 14.41 -8.56 -1.68
N ASN A 132 13.39 -7.96 -1.08
CA ASN A 132 12.85 -8.36 0.22
C ASN A 132 11.51 -9.13 0.13
N SER A 133 11.25 -9.83 -0.98
CA SER A 133 10.06 -10.67 -1.17
C SER A 133 8.73 -9.95 -0.91
N CYS A 134 8.46 -8.85 -1.63
CA CYS A 134 7.18 -8.14 -1.55
C CYS A 134 6.22 -8.53 -2.68
N SER A 135 4.91 -8.36 -2.44
CA SER A 135 3.92 -8.30 -3.52
C SER A 135 3.72 -6.85 -3.99
N TYR A 136 3.34 -6.66 -5.25
CA TYR A 136 3.27 -5.35 -5.88
C TYR A 136 1.86 -5.09 -6.43
N THR A 137 1.33 -3.90 -6.19
CA THR A 137 0.02 -3.49 -6.69
C THR A 137 0.07 -2.12 -7.36
N TYR A 138 -0.77 -1.95 -8.36
CA TYR A 138 -0.92 -0.72 -9.12
C TYR A 138 -2.39 -0.54 -9.52
N VAL A 139 -2.96 0.63 -9.25
CA VAL A 139 -4.35 0.96 -9.57
C VAL A 139 -4.42 1.99 -10.69
N GLU A 140 -4.76 1.54 -11.89
CA GLU A 140 -5.08 2.45 -12.99
C GLU A 140 -6.46 3.09 -12.81
N ILE A 141 -6.51 4.39 -12.55
CA ILE A 141 -7.76 5.17 -12.55
C ILE A 141 -8.44 5.14 -13.94
N PHE A 142 -7.66 5.09 -15.02
CA PHE A 142 -8.19 5.09 -16.39
C PHE A 142 -9.09 3.89 -16.68
N SER A 143 -8.85 2.72 -16.09
CA SER A 143 -9.66 1.51 -16.33
C SER A 143 -11.09 1.56 -15.75
N ARG A 144 -11.34 2.45 -14.78
CA ARG A 144 -12.69 2.65 -14.18
C ARG A 144 -13.47 3.74 -14.90
N ILE A 145 -12.80 4.79 -15.38
CA ILE A 145 -13.44 5.83 -16.19
C ILE A 145 -13.70 5.30 -17.60
N ALA A 146 -12.76 4.58 -18.23
CA ALA A 146 -12.95 4.00 -19.56
C ALA A 146 -14.10 2.99 -19.61
N ARG A 147 -14.38 2.23 -18.53
CA ARG A 147 -15.57 1.37 -18.46
C ARG A 147 -16.89 2.14 -18.41
N LYS A 148 -16.89 3.34 -17.83
CA LYS A 148 -18.06 4.23 -17.79
C LYS A 148 -18.22 5.00 -19.11
N VAL A 149 -17.11 5.47 -19.69
CA VAL A 149 -17.03 6.20 -20.97
C VAL A 149 -17.34 5.29 -22.16
N LYS A 150 -16.93 4.01 -22.15
CA LYS A 150 -17.22 3.06 -23.25
C LYS A 150 -18.69 2.66 -23.34
N HIS A 151 -19.53 3.05 -22.38
CA HIS A 151 -20.98 2.81 -22.40
C HIS A 151 -21.81 4.08 -22.59
N ASP A 152 -21.18 5.26 -22.69
CA ASP A 152 -21.88 6.53 -22.82
C ASP A 152 -21.60 7.17 -24.18
N ARG A 153 -22.50 6.89 -25.12
CA ARG A 153 -22.40 7.33 -26.52
C ARG A 153 -22.41 8.85 -26.65
N ASP A 154 -23.05 9.54 -25.70
CA ASP A 154 -23.22 10.99 -25.72
C ASP A 154 -21.94 11.71 -25.32
N PHE A 155 -21.14 11.11 -24.43
CA PHE A 155 -19.83 11.64 -24.03
C PHE A 155 -18.80 11.58 -25.18
N LEU A 156 -18.83 10.51 -25.98
CA LEU A 156 -17.96 10.37 -27.14
C LEU A 156 -18.31 11.35 -28.27
N LEU A 157 -19.60 11.68 -28.44
CA LEU A 157 -20.05 12.68 -29.40
C LEU A 157 -19.64 14.10 -28.95
N ALA A 158 -19.79 14.43 -27.66
CA ALA A 158 -19.36 15.71 -27.12
C ALA A 158 -17.85 15.97 -27.25
N MET A 159 -17.02 14.93 -27.09
CA MET A 159 -15.56 15.06 -27.27
C MET A 159 -15.15 15.20 -28.74
N ARG A 160 -15.93 14.64 -29.67
CA ARG A 160 -15.70 14.79 -31.12
C ARG A 160 -16.04 16.20 -31.60
N ASP A 161 -17.17 16.74 -31.16
CA ASP A 161 -17.59 18.11 -31.51
C ASP A 161 -16.63 19.18 -30.95
N MET A 162 -15.97 18.90 -29.83
CA MET A 162 -14.91 19.77 -29.28
C MET A 162 -13.57 19.68 -30.02
N ALA A 163 -13.33 18.63 -30.81
CA ALA A 163 -12.08 18.44 -31.54
C ALA A 163 -12.18 18.88 -33.01
N GLU A 164 -13.38 19.03 -33.55
CA GLU A 164 -13.65 19.51 -34.92
C GLU A 164 -14.03 21.02 -34.99
N GLY A 165 -13.90 21.75 -33.87
CA GLY A 165 -14.20 23.19 -33.75
C GLY A 165 -12.97 24.08 -33.57
#